data_AF-J9FFD6-F1
#
_entry.id   AF-J9FFD6-F1
#
_cell.length_a   1.000
_cell.length_b   1.000
_cell.length_c   1.000
_cell.angle_alpha   90.00
_cell.angle_beta   90.00
_cell.angle_gamma   90.00
#
_symmetry.space_group_name_H-M   'P 1'
#
loop_
_entity.id
_entity.type
_entity.pdbx_description
1 polymer ?
#
loop_
_entity_poly.entity_id
_entity_poly.type
_entity_poly.pdbx_seq_one_letter_code
_entity_poly.pdbx_strand_id
1 'polypeptide(L)'
;MKCSDLAQQLWKLKTQSEEHQDLGGKLESCKLNSDSNGDDDISIYIVQVQNELTSMKSLLRKQTEECDKQTKEKEKLTYTVAELRSLLDDAYAQLESYKEKKSMENVITLEMADFEKTVERLQKELKTVNLEKLSLRSQLESLMKEMDNIREEKALLTDNIAELNAVLKNLRGEMEGVKKKAELALHEKERKDLAEELQKQVSAQNRERNQLISVIGVNEEKIGDLEALNASLNRQLASLCSQRESLQRQYDDLSEEHSTFRARALYVLEQKKSEDDERTKGEIEILEETIRQQNRTIDNLTLSEQRREFELHFASETKLNNELLTQIDASIISHNQEKENLLLIARQERKGLEEEMERLRRMLDEEVMRRKEMENIQVATATQNVAVQLQKPSKDILSFSTYLIRPSIEVTDAVDKDIKSDESDEKCEEKSLEEVIYGEPEEPVITDIRNQADSSVTSQSITQIITKQLEHTRELLNETEATNAKLVEQAKLLKEEIRRMERDRERQSHLTNTEYLKNVIMKFIAPEKVADERGRLIPVLTTMLKLSNDEVDLLIQVAEADVATNKVAASSWRNYIWSGLS
;
A
#
# COMPACT_ATOMS: atom_id res chain seq x y z
N MET A 1 50.51 118.99 -37.64
CA MET A 1 50.14 120.21 -36.88
C MET A 1 50.77 121.50 -37.39
N LYS A 2 52.07 121.58 -37.71
CA LYS A 2 52.75 122.85 -38.10
C LYS A 2 52.21 123.63 -39.32
N CYS A 3 51.31 123.07 -40.14
CA CYS A 3 50.67 123.80 -41.24
C CYS A 3 49.50 124.69 -40.80
N SER A 4 48.92 124.48 -39.61
CA SER A 4 47.76 125.23 -39.14
C SER A 4 48.12 126.65 -38.72
N ASP A 5 49.20 126.81 -37.95
CA ASP A 5 49.64 128.10 -37.41
C ASP A 5 50.01 129.08 -38.54
N LEU A 6 50.66 128.58 -39.60
CA LEU A 6 51.03 129.35 -40.80
C LEU A 6 49.81 129.84 -41.58
N ALA A 7 48.77 129.01 -41.75
CA ALA A 7 47.51 129.43 -42.36
C ALA A 7 46.80 130.50 -41.51
N GLN A 8 46.82 130.34 -40.18
CA GLN A 8 46.20 131.28 -39.24
C GLN A 8 46.96 132.62 -39.17
N GLN A 9 48.28 132.62 -39.32
CA GLN A 9 49.10 133.83 -39.47
C GLN A 9 48.85 134.56 -40.80
N LEU A 10 48.74 133.83 -41.91
CA LEU A 10 48.44 134.42 -43.23
C LEU A 10 47.06 135.08 -43.28
N TRP A 11 46.04 134.49 -42.66
CA TRP A 11 44.71 135.13 -42.55
C TRP A 11 44.77 136.43 -41.73
N LYS A 12 45.58 136.45 -40.67
CA LYS A 12 45.78 137.62 -39.80
C LYS A 12 46.55 138.76 -40.50
N LEU A 13 47.57 138.43 -41.28
CA LEU A 13 48.30 139.41 -42.09
C LEU A 13 47.45 139.96 -43.24
N LYS A 14 46.57 139.16 -43.84
CA LYS A 14 45.66 139.66 -44.88
C LYS A 14 44.62 140.64 -44.31
N THR A 15 43.97 140.29 -43.20
CA THR A 15 43.02 141.21 -42.53
C THR A 15 43.69 142.51 -42.08
N GLN A 16 44.91 142.44 -41.53
CA GLN A 16 45.70 143.64 -41.19
C GLN A 16 46.15 144.49 -42.39
N SER A 17 46.07 143.97 -43.63
CA SER A 17 46.37 144.73 -44.85
C SER A 17 45.15 145.43 -45.46
N GLU A 18 43.93 145.13 -45.00
CA GLU A 18 42.68 145.62 -45.60
C GLU A 18 41.98 146.70 -44.73
N GLU A 19 42.53 147.05 -43.55
CA GLU A 19 41.93 148.01 -42.60
C GLU A 19 42.67 149.37 -42.44
N HIS A 20 43.83 149.58 -43.08
CA HIS A 20 44.56 150.86 -43.01
C HIS A 20 45.21 151.32 -44.33
N GLN A 21 44.40 151.71 -45.32
CA GLN A 21 44.73 152.90 -46.11
C GLN A 21 43.47 153.65 -46.56
N ASP A 22 42.99 154.51 -45.66
CA ASP A 22 41.89 155.45 -45.89
C ASP A 22 42.40 156.81 -46.37
N LEU A 23 41.54 157.54 -47.10
CA LEU A 23 41.64 158.96 -47.50
C LEU A 23 42.93 159.50 -48.16
N GLY A 24 42.84 159.75 -49.49
CA GLY A 24 43.51 160.88 -50.18
C GLY A 24 44.34 160.52 -51.41
N GLY A 25 44.23 161.21 -52.56
CA GLY A 25 43.22 162.20 -52.97
C GLY A 25 43.69 163.16 -54.09
N LYS A 26 42.82 163.40 -55.10
CA LYS A 26 42.87 164.44 -56.17
C LYS A 26 43.93 164.33 -57.30
N LEU A 27 43.43 164.58 -58.52
CA LEU A 27 44.04 165.34 -59.66
C LEU A 27 45.32 164.77 -60.35
N GLU A 28 45.62 165.03 -61.63
CA GLU A 28 44.86 165.71 -62.72
C GLU A 28 45.18 165.09 -64.11
N SER A 29 44.91 165.81 -65.21
CA SER A 29 44.86 165.31 -66.60
C SER A 29 45.90 165.93 -67.56
N CYS A 30 45.77 165.61 -68.86
CA CYS A 30 46.30 166.33 -70.05
C CYS A 30 47.71 165.98 -70.61
N LYS A 31 47.73 164.96 -71.49
CA LYS A 31 47.92 165.08 -72.96
C LYS A 31 48.79 166.24 -73.56
N LEU A 32 49.64 165.84 -74.53
CA LEU A 32 50.16 166.55 -75.75
C LEU A 32 51.59 167.15 -75.78
N ASN A 33 52.39 166.56 -76.68
CA ASN A 33 53.30 167.17 -77.69
C ASN A 33 54.71 167.76 -77.36
N SER A 34 55.56 167.64 -78.40
CA SER A 34 56.77 168.41 -78.76
C SER A 34 58.08 168.23 -77.98
N ASP A 35 59.00 167.50 -78.62
CA ASP A 35 60.45 167.69 -78.80
C ASP A 35 61.21 168.71 -77.91
N SER A 36 62.22 168.24 -77.15
CA SER A 36 63.59 168.82 -77.07
C SER A 36 64.51 168.11 -76.04
N ASN A 37 65.47 167.33 -76.54
CA ASN A 37 66.79 166.93 -75.98
C ASN A 37 67.07 166.87 -74.45
N GLY A 38 67.55 165.70 -73.99
CA GLY A 38 68.49 165.53 -72.85
C GLY A 38 67.90 165.01 -71.52
N ASP A 39 68.39 163.95 -70.86
CA ASP A 39 69.07 162.70 -71.25
C ASP A 39 69.19 161.79 -69.98
N ASP A 40 68.97 160.49 -70.17
CA ASP A 40 69.41 159.29 -69.41
C ASP A 40 68.96 158.88 -67.98
N ASP A 41 69.09 159.67 -66.90
CA ASP A 41 69.24 159.04 -65.54
C ASP A 41 68.00 158.32 -64.93
N ILE A 42 66.77 158.55 -65.41
CA ILE A 42 65.54 158.03 -64.78
C ILE A 42 65.16 156.59 -65.22
N SER A 43 65.68 156.14 -66.37
CA SER A 43 65.23 154.88 -67.01
C SER A 43 65.61 153.61 -66.23
N ILE A 44 66.76 153.62 -65.55
CA ILE A 44 67.40 152.44 -64.96
C ILE A 44 66.59 151.88 -63.77
N TYR A 45 66.10 152.75 -62.88
CA TYR A 45 65.49 152.34 -61.61
C TYR A 45 64.17 151.58 -61.79
N ILE A 46 63.34 152.01 -62.77
CA ILE A 46 62.05 151.37 -63.08
C ILE A 46 62.27 149.96 -63.65
N VAL A 47 63.26 149.78 -64.53
CA VAL A 47 63.61 148.46 -65.10
C VAL A 47 64.09 147.51 -64.00
N GLN A 48 64.89 147.99 -63.04
CA GLN A 48 65.38 147.14 -61.95
C GLN A 48 64.26 146.66 -61.03
N VAL A 49 63.37 147.55 -60.55
CA VAL A 49 62.23 147.14 -59.71
C VAL A 49 61.30 146.18 -60.46
N GLN A 50 61.11 146.36 -61.77
CA GLN A 50 60.31 145.44 -62.58
C GLN A 50 60.98 144.05 -62.75
N ASN A 51 62.31 143.99 -62.84
CA ASN A 51 63.08 142.74 -62.86
C ASN A 51 63.04 142.03 -61.49
N GLU A 52 63.13 142.76 -60.39
CA GLU A 52 63.01 142.20 -59.03
C GLU A 52 61.58 141.69 -58.76
N LEU A 53 60.55 142.44 -59.17
CA LEU A 53 59.14 142.03 -59.05
C LEU A 53 58.81 140.80 -59.92
N THR A 54 59.36 140.70 -61.14
CA THR A 54 59.19 139.50 -61.99
C THR A 54 59.99 138.31 -61.46
N SER A 55 61.19 138.54 -60.90
CA SER A 55 61.97 137.53 -60.18
C SER A 55 61.18 136.97 -58.98
N MET A 56 60.65 137.82 -58.10
CA MET A 56 59.81 137.39 -56.96
C MET A 56 58.54 136.67 -57.41
N LYS A 57 57.86 137.15 -58.46
CA LYS A 57 56.70 136.44 -59.04
C LYS A 57 57.09 135.08 -59.64
N SER A 58 58.29 134.93 -60.18
CA SER A 58 58.80 133.62 -60.66
C SER A 58 59.14 132.68 -59.50
N LEU A 59 59.72 133.20 -58.42
CA LEU A 59 60.07 132.43 -57.22
C LEU A 59 58.83 131.97 -56.46
N LEU A 60 57.85 132.86 -56.25
CA LEU A 60 56.56 132.51 -55.63
C LEU A 60 55.79 131.50 -56.48
N ARG A 61 55.75 131.68 -57.81
CA ARG A 61 55.17 130.69 -58.73
C ARG A 61 55.85 129.32 -58.54
N LYS A 62 57.19 129.28 -58.54
CA LYS A 62 57.97 128.06 -58.34
C LYS A 62 57.73 127.42 -56.97
N GLN A 63 57.54 128.21 -55.91
CA GLN A 63 57.17 127.71 -54.58
C GLN A 63 55.74 127.16 -54.54
N THR A 64 54.77 127.82 -55.19
CA THR A 64 53.40 127.27 -55.33
C THR A 64 53.42 125.99 -56.15
N GLU A 65 54.11 125.94 -57.28
CA GLU A 65 54.29 124.73 -58.10
C GLU A 65 54.97 123.60 -57.33
N GLU A 66 55.88 123.90 -56.39
CA GLU A 66 56.53 122.92 -55.54
C GLU A 66 55.61 122.42 -54.41
N CYS A 67 54.87 123.32 -53.75
CA CYS A 67 53.80 122.96 -52.82
C CYS A 67 52.73 122.10 -53.52
N ASP A 68 52.37 122.42 -54.76
CA ASP A 68 51.41 121.68 -55.60
C ASP A 68 51.94 120.34 -56.10
N LYS A 69 53.25 120.08 -56.05
CA LYS A 69 53.82 118.74 -56.20
C LYS A 69 53.75 118.00 -54.87
N GLN A 70 54.13 118.64 -53.77
CA GLN A 70 54.14 118.04 -52.43
C GLN A 70 52.74 117.69 -51.93
N THR A 71 51.69 118.44 -52.29
CA THR A 71 50.29 118.07 -52.02
C THR A 71 49.91 116.82 -52.82
N LYS A 72 50.16 116.79 -54.12
CA LYS A 72 49.88 115.62 -54.99
C LYS A 72 50.69 114.38 -54.60
N GLU A 73 51.91 114.54 -54.13
CA GLU A 73 52.74 113.46 -53.59
C GLU A 73 52.19 112.96 -52.24
N LYS A 74 51.81 113.88 -51.34
CA LYS A 74 51.15 113.54 -50.08
C LYS A 74 49.78 112.88 -50.30
N GLU A 75 49.02 113.28 -51.31
CA GLU A 75 47.75 112.64 -51.70
C GLU A 75 47.99 111.21 -52.21
N LYS A 76 48.99 111.01 -53.08
CA LYS A 76 49.42 109.65 -53.49
C LYS A 76 49.84 108.80 -52.28
N LEU A 77 50.65 109.34 -51.37
CA LEU A 77 51.04 108.66 -50.13
C LEU A 77 49.85 108.38 -49.21
N THR A 78 48.84 109.25 -49.19
CA THR A 78 47.62 109.04 -48.41
C THR A 78 46.76 107.93 -49.02
N TYR A 79 46.69 107.87 -50.36
CA TYR A 79 46.05 106.76 -51.08
C TYR A 79 46.75 105.43 -50.82
N THR A 80 48.08 105.34 -50.99
CA THR A 80 48.80 104.09 -50.74
C THR A 80 48.77 103.67 -49.26
N VAL A 81 48.73 104.61 -48.31
CA VAL A 81 48.51 104.29 -46.89
C VAL A 81 47.07 103.80 -46.62
N ALA A 82 46.06 104.28 -47.34
CA ALA A 82 44.69 103.76 -47.24
C ALA A 82 44.57 102.35 -47.87
N GLU A 83 45.20 102.14 -49.03
CA GLU A 83 45.29 100.85 -49.72
C GLU A 83 46.02 99.79 -48.87
N LEU A 84 47.18 100.13 -48.31
CA LEU A 84 47.93 99.26 -47.39
C LEU A 84 47.17 98.96 -46.09
N ARG A 85 46.28 99.86 -45.63
CA ARG A 85 45.39 99.60 -44.50
C ARG A 85 44.29 98.62 -44.88
N SER A 86 43.62 98.81 -46.03
CA SER A 86 42.63 97.86 -46.53
C SER A 86 43.23 96.45 -46.64
N LEU A 87 44.41 96.33 -47.26
CA LEU A 87 45.11 95.04 -47.39
C LEU A 87 45.51 94.43 -46.04
N LEU A 88 45.79 95.25 -45.02
CA LEU A 88 46.08 94.79 -43.67
C LEU A 88 44.82 94.32 -42.93
N ASP A 89 43.71 95.05 -43.08
CA ASP A 89 42.41 94.70 -42.51
C ASP A 89 41.85 93.43 -43.18
N ASP A 90 42.00 93.29 -44.50
CA ASP A 90 41.70 92.07 -45.27
C ASP A 90 42.55 90.88 -44.79
N ALA A 91 43.84 91.09 -44.52
CA ALA A 91 44.74 90.06 -43.99
C ALA A 91 44.36 89.64 -42.56
N TYR A 92 43.93 90.58 -41.70
CA TYR A 92 43.40 90.26 -40.37
C TYR A 92 42.07 89.49 -40.46
N ALA A 93 41.15 89.88 -41.34
CA ALA A 93 39.89 89.17 -41.55
C ALA A 93 40.11 87.73 -42.07
N GLN A 94 41.06 87.55 -43.00
CA GLN A 94 41.49 86.22 -43.44
C GLN A 94 42.06 85.40 -42.28
N LEU A 95 42.99 85.97 -41.51
CA LEU A 95 43.62 85.32 -40.35
C LEU A 95 42.59 84.87 -39.31
N GLU A 96 41.57 85.70 -39.02
CA GLU A 96 40.50 85.31 -38.09
C GLU A 96 39.66 84.16 -38.66
N SER A 97 39.31 84.19 -39.95
CA SER A 97 38.61 83.07 -40.61
C SER A 97 39.43 81.78 -40.60
N TYR A 98 40.77 81.86 -40.63
CA TYR A 98 41.66 80.70 -40.50
C TYR A 98 41.70 80.17 -39.07
N LYS A 99 41.68 81.04 -38.04
CA LYS A 99 41.54 80.61 -36.64
C LYS A 99 40.19 79.93 -36.38
N GLU A 100 39.10 80.49 -36.90
CA GLU A 100 37.74 79.94 -36.76
C GLU A 100 37.65 78.56 -37.41
N LYS A 101 38.09 78.42 -38.67
CA LYS A 101 38.17 77.12 -39.36
C LYS A 101 39.01 76.10 -38.58
N LYS A 102 40.17 76.51 -38.06
CA LYS A 102 41.03 75.64 -37.24
C LYS A 102 40.38 75.28 -35.89
N SER A 103 39.57 76.16 -35.31
CA SER A 103 38.78 75.88 -34.11
C SER A 103 37.72 74.82 -34.40
N MET A 104 37.00 74.94 -35.52
CA MET A 104 36.02 73.94 -35.97
C MET A 104 36.69 72.59 -36.28
N GLU A 105 37.86 72.60 -36.93
CA GLU A 105 38.68 71.41 -37.20
C GLU A 105 39.13 70.71 -35.90
N ASN A 106 39.50 71.47 -34.86
CA ASN A 106 39.80 70.94 -33.53
C ASN A 106 38.56 70.32 -32.85
N VAL A 107 37.36 70.87 -33.05
CA VAL A 107 36.11 70.29 -32.51
C VAL A 107 35.77 68.99 -33.24
N ILE A 108 35.79 68.98 -34.56
CA ILE A 108 35.50 67.78 -35.37
C ILE A 108 36.49 66.65 -35.05
N THR A 109 37.77 66.95 -34.86
CA THR A 109 38.78 65.94 -34.50
C THR A 109 38.61 65.39 -33.08
N LEU A 110 38.10 66.18 -32.13
CA LEU A 110 37.71 65.69 -30.80
C LEU A 110 36.45 64.81 -30.87
N GLU A 111 35.42 65.23 -31.62
CA GLU A 111 34.21 64.43 -31.84
C GLU A 111 34.53 63.10 -32.51
N MET A 112 35.38 63.09 -33.55
CA MET A 112 35.88 61.87 -34.18
C MET A 112 36.60 60.96 -33.19
N ALA A 113 37.48 61.48 -32.35
CA ALA A 113 38.19 60.69 -31.34
C ALA A 113 37.24 60.09 -30.28
N ASP A 114 36.14 60.77 -29.93
CA ASP A 114 35.11 60.20 -29.05
C ASP A 114 34.23 59.17 -29.78
N PHE A 115 33.87 59.39 -31.04
CA PHE A 115 33.21 58.36 -31.86
C PHE A 115 34.08 57.11 -31.99
N GLU A 116 35.38 57.23 -32.25
CA GLU A 116 36.34 56.12 -32.29
C GLU A 116 36.36 55.34 -30.97
N LYS A 117 36.41 56.01 -29.81
CA LYS A 117 36.31 55.37 -28.49
C LYS A 117 34.99 54.61 -28.32
N THR A 118 33.86 55.16 -28.78
CA THR A 118 32.57 54.45 -28.71
C THR A 118 32.51 53.23 -29.65
N VAL A 119 33.09 53.32 -30.85
CA VAL A 119 33.20 52.20 -31.79
C VAL A 119 34.10 51.11 -31.22
N GLU A 120 35.26 51.46 -30.65
CA GLU A 120 36.12 50.51 -29.94
C GLU A 120 35.40 49.80 -28.79
N ARG A 121 34.64 50.56 -27.97
CA ARG A 121 33.86 50.01 -26.86
C ARG A 121 32.80 49.03 -27.36
N LEU A 122 32.00 49.43 -28.36
CA LEU A 122 30.99 48.58 -28.99
C LEU A 122 31.60 47.34 -29.66
N GLN A 123 32.81 47.43 -30.24
CA GLN A 123 33.53 46.27 -30.77
C GLN A 123 34.03 45.32 -29.67
N LYS A 124 34.37 45.83 -28.48
CA LYS A 124 34.75 45.01 -27.32
C LYS A 124 33.52 44.29 -26.74
N GLU A 125 32.42 45.01 -26.56
CA GLU A 125 31.12 44.47 -26.11
C GLU A 125 30.56 43.43 -27.10
N LEU A 126 30.65 43.68 -28.42
CA LEU A 126 30.25 42.72 -29.44
C LEU A 126 31.08 41.42 -29.39
N LYS A 127 32.37 41.51 -29.05
CA LYS A 127 33.26 40.35 -28.91
C LYS A 127 32.91 39.53 -27.66
N THR A 128 32.65 40.15 -26.51
CA THR A 128 32.26 39.41 -25.29
C THR A 128 30.90 38.72 -25.47
N VAL A 129 29.89 39.44 -25.96
CA VAL A 129 28.56 38.88 -26.23
C VAL A 129 28.62 37.74 -27.26
N ASN A 130 29.50 37.82 -28.27
CA ASN A 130 29.64 36.72 -29.23
C ASN A 130 30.38 35.50 -28.65
N LEU A 131 31.30 35.68 -27.70
CA LEU A 131 31.92 34.57 -26.94
C LEU A 131 30.91 33.91 -25.99
N GLU A 132 30.12 34.70 -25.25
CA GLU A 132 29.02 34.22 -24.40
C GLU A 132 27.99 33.42 -25.21
N LYS A 133 27.58 33.95 -26.37
CA LYS A 133 26.69 33.26 -27.32
C LYS A 133 27.26 31.93 -27.84
N LEU A 134 28.58 31.83 -28.04
CA LEU A 134 29.22 30.57 -28.43
C LEU A 134 29.28 29.57 -27.26
N SER A 135 29.56 30.05 -26.05
CA SER A 135 29.53 29.24 -24.82
C SER A 135 28.13 28.67 -24.54
N LEU A 136 27.09 29.51 -24.56
CA LEU A 136 25.69 29.11 -24.39
C LEU A 136 25.23 28.12 -25.48
N ARG A 137 25.69 28.29 -26.72
CA ARG A 137 25.44 27.32 -27.80
C ARG A 137 26.11 25.97 -27.51
N SER A 138 27.35 25.96 -27.02
CA SER A 138 28.02 24.71 -26.64
C SER A 138 27.35 24.01 -25.46
N GLN A 139 26.81 24.75 -24.50
CA GLN A 139 26.06 24.21 -23.37
C GLN A 139 24.70 23.62 -23.80
N LEU A 140 23.99 24.31 -24.70
CA LEU A 140 22.74 23.82 -25.28
C LEU A 140 22.96 22.56 -26.13
N GLU A 141 24.05 22.51 -26.91
CA GLU A 141 24.48 21.34 -27.70
C GLU A 141 24.79 20.13 -26.80
N SER A 142 25.42 20.32 -25.63
CA SER A 142 25.65 19.23 -24.67
C SER A 142 24.36 18.77 -23.97
N LEU A 143 23.50 19.70 -23.56
CA LEU A 143 22.22 19.38 -22.90
C LEU A 143 21.24 18.68 -23.85
N MET A 144 21.28 18.99 -25.15
CA MET A 144 20.51 18.25 -26.16
C MET A 144 20.97 16.79 -26.26
N LYS A 145 22.29 16.53 -26.27
CA LYS A 145 22.84 15.17 -26.30
C LYS A 145 22.53 14.39 -25.03
N GLU A 146 22.58 15.03 -23.87
CA GLU A 146 22.16 14.44 -22.59
C GLU A 146 20.67 14.08 -22.60
N MET A 147 19.80 14.98 -23.11
CA MET A 147 18.37 14.72 -23.27
C MET A 147 18.08 13.56 -24.25
N ASP A 148 18.84 13.44 -25.34
CA ASP A 148 18.67 12.35 -26.31
C ASP A 148 19.18 11.01 -25.74
N ASN A 149 20.30 10.99 -25.01
CA ASN A 149 20.74 9.80 -24.26
C ASN A 149 19.65 9.33 -23.27
N ILE A 150 19.09 10.25 -22.46
CA ILE A 150 18.01 9.94 -21.51
C ILE A 150 16.74 9.45 -22.24
N ARG A 151 16.48 9.92 -23.46
CA ARG A 151 15.38 9.44 -24.30
C ARG A 151 15.61 8.01 -24.78
N GLU A 152 16.84 7.65 -25.17
CA GLU A 152 17.22 6.29 -25.56
C GLU A 152 17.18 5.32 -24.35
N GLU A 153 17.75 5.70 -23.20
CA GLU A 153 17.66 4.91 -21.96
C GLU A 153 16.21 4.68 -21.54
N LYS A 154 15.36 5.70 -21.65
CA LYS A 154 13.92 5.59 -21.38
C LYS A 154 13.21 4.66 -22.35
N ALA A 155 13.60 4.62 -23.62
CA ALA A 155 13.05 3.67 -24.59
C ALA A 155 13.41 2.22 -24.20
N LEU A 156 14.70 1.95 -23.95
CA LEU A 156 15.18 0.64 -23.52
C LEU A 156 14.51 0.16 -22.21
N LEU A 157 14.34 1.06 -21.23
CA LEU A 157 13.59 0.76 -20.01
C LEU A 157 12.10 0.46 -20.27
N THR A 158 11.48 1.14 -21.24
CA THR A 158 10.07 0.89 -21.62
C THR A 158 9.91 -0.47 -22.29
N ASP A 159 10.84 -0.84 -23.19
CA ASP A 159 10.85 -2.14 -23.87
C ASP A 159 11.11 -3.30 -22.89
N ASN A 160 12.08 -3.14 -21.97
CA ASN A 160 12.33 -4.10 -20.89
C ASN A 160 11.10 -4.28 -19.99
N ILE A 161 10.37 -3.20 -19.67
CA ILE A 161 9.11 -3.27 -18.91
C ILE A 161 8.02 -4.00 -19.72
N ALA A 162 7.95 -3.81 -21.04
CA ALA A 162 7.00 -4.53 -21.89
C ALA A 162 7.30 -6.03 -21.95
N GLU A 163 8.57 -6.42 -22.07
CA GLU A 163 9.00 -7.83 -22.07
C GLU A 163 8.73 -8.51 -20.72
N LEU A 164 9.09 -7.87 -19.60
CA LEU A 164 8.80 -8.40 -18.25
C LEU A 164 7.29 -8.58 -18.02
N ASN A 165 6.46 -7.65 -18.50
CA ASN A 165 4.99 -7.79 -18.44
C ASN A 165 4.47 -8.93 -19.32
N ALA A 166 5.08 -9.20 -20.49
CA ALA A 166 4.74 -10.34 -21.32
C ALA A 166 5.10 -11.68 -20.64
N VAL A 167 6.27 -11.78 -20.02
CA VAL A 167 6.70 -12.96 -19.24
C VAL A 167 5.76 -13.19 -18.05
N LEU A 168 5.44 -12.15 -17.26
CA LEU A 168 4.50 -12.24 -16.14
C LEU A 168 3.08 -12.65 -16.59
N LYS A 169 2.64 -12.21 -17.77
CA LYS A 169 1.35 -12.62 -18.36
C LYS A 169 1.35 -14.10 -18.76
N ASN A 170 2.44 -14.60 -19.33
CA ASN A 170 2.59 -16.01 -19.71
C ASN A 170 2.63 -16.91 -18.47
N LEU A 171 3.49 -16.60 -17.49
CA LEU A 171 3.58 -17.33 -16.21
C LEU A 171 2.24 -17.36 -15.46
N ARG A 172 1.47 -16.26 -15.48
CA ARG A 172 0.10 -16.24 -14.92
C ARG A 172 -0.83 -17.19 -15.66
N GLY A 173 -0.76 -17.25 -16.99
CA GLY A 173 -1.54 -18.19 -17.80
C GLY A 173 -1.18 -19.65 -17.56
N GLU A 174 0.11 -19.93 -17.37
CA GLU A 174 0.62 -21.27 -17.02
C GLU A 174 0.17 -21.70 -15.62
N MET A 175 0.32 -20.84 -14.61
CA MET A 175 -0.16 -21.11 -13.24
C MET A 175 -1.67 -21.35 -13.20
N GLU A 176 -2.46 -20.55 -13.91
CA GLU A 176 -3.91 -20.70 -14.02
C GLU A 176 -4.29 -22.02 -14.74
N GLY A 177 -3.52 -22.41 -15.75
CA GLY A 177 -3.68 -23.68 -16.47
C GLY A 177 -3.26 -24.91 -15.67
N VAL A 178 -2.20 -24.82 -14.86
CA VAL A 178 -1.77 -25.87 -13.92
C VAL A 178 -2.80 -26.04 -12.82
N LYS A 179 -3.29 -24.94 -12.22
CA LYS A 179 -4.34 -24.96 -11.20
C LYS A 179 -5.60 -25.67 -11.71
N LYS A 180 -6.12 -25.28 -12.87
CA LYS A 180 -7.31 -25.91 -13.48
C LYS A 180 -7.10 -27.39 -13.82
N LYS A 181 -5.90 -27.79 -14.25
CA LYS A 181 -5.56 -29.21 -14.45
C LYS A 181 -5.54 -30.00 -13.13
N ALA A 182 -5.01 -29.41 -12.06
CA ALA A 182 -5.00 -30.04 -10.73
C ALA A 182 -6.42 -30.18 -10.15
N GLU A 183 -7.25 -29.15 -10.25
CA GLU A 183 -8.67 -29.16 -9.84
C GLU A 183 -9.47 -30.22 -10.62
N LEU A 184 -9.31 -30.29 -11.95
CA LEU A 184 -9.95 -31.32 -12.78
C LEU A 184 -9.47 -32.74 -12.44
N ALA A 185 -8.16 -32.94 -12.22
CA ALA A 185 -7.61 -34.25 -11.85
C ALA A 185 -8.09 -34.71 -10.46
N LEU A 186 -8.25 -33.76 -9.51
CA LEU A 186 -8.78 -34.03 -8.18
C LEU A 186 -10.25 -34.45 -8.27
N HIS A 187 -11.10 -33.69 -8.97
CA HIS A 187 -12.51 -34.05 -9.16
C HIS A 187 -12.71 -35.34 -9.99
N GLU A 188 -11.84 -35.62 -10.96
CA GLU A 188 -11.88 -36.89 -11.70
C GLU A 188 -11.51 -38.08 -10.80
N LYS A 189 -10.56 -37.91 -9.87
CA LYS A 189 -10.26 -38.90 -8.83
C LYS A 189 -11.43 -39.08 -7.86
N GLU A 190 -11.97 -38.00 -7.28
CA GLU A 190 -13.13 -38.06 -6.38
C GLU A 190 -14.32 -38.80 -7.02
N ARG A 191 -14.63 -38.50 -8.28
CA ARG A 191 -15.66 -39.18 -9.06
C ARG A 191 -15.38 -40.67 -9.25
N LYS A 192 -14.11 -41.06 -9.44
CA LYS A 192 -13.71 -42.47 -9.58
C LYS A 192 -13.80 -43.21 -8.24
N ASP A 193 -13.30 -42.61 -7.16
CA ASP A 193 -13.35 -43.18 -5.81
C ASP A 193 -14.81 -43.37 -5.35
N LEU A 194 -15.70 -42.39 -5.61
CA LEU A 194 -17.15 -42.49 -5.37
C LEU A 194 -17.84 -43.55 -6.25
N ALA A 195 -17.45 -43.69 -7.52
CA ALA A 195 -18.01 -44.72 -8.40
C ALA A 195 -17.60 -46.14 -7.97
N GLU A 196 -16.36 -46.33 -7.54
CA GLU A 196 -15.89 -47.60 -6.97
C GLU A 196 -16.61 -47.94 -5.67
N GLU A 197 -16.85 -46.98 -4.78
CA GLU A 197 -17.58 -47.22 -3.54
C GLU A 197 -19.07 -47.54 -3.78
N LEU A 198 -19.72 -46.82 -4.70
CA LEU A 198 -21.08 -47.14 -5.14
C LEU A 198 -21.15 -48.56 -5.73
N GLN A 199 -20.16 -48.97 -6.53
CA GLN A 199 -20.08 -50.31 -7.09
C GLN A 199 -19.84 -51.39 -6.01
N LYS A 200 -19.03 -51.11 -4.97
CA LYS A 200 -18.90 -52.00 -3.81
C LYS A 200 -20.25 -52.16 -3.09
N GLN A 201 -20.94 -51.06 -2.78
CA GLN A 201 -22.23 -51.06 -2.09
C GLN A 201 -23.30 -51.85 -2.87
N VAL A 202 -23.42 -51.60 -4.18
CA VAL A 202 -24.32 -52.35 -5.07
C VAL A 202 -23.95 -53.84 -5.12
N SER A 203 -22.66 -54.19 -5.03
CA SER A 203 -22.24 -55.60 -4.94
C SER A 203 -22.61 -56.24 -3.60
N ALA A 204 -22.57 -55.50 -2.48
CA ALA A 204 -22.95 -55.99 -1.15
C ALA A 204 -24.47 -56.24 -1.09
N GLN A 205 -25.27 -55.25 -1.47
CA GLN A 205 -26.74 -55.36 -1.55
C GLN A 205 -27.19 -56.50 -2.48
N ASN A 206 -26.46 -56.77 -3.57
CA ASN A 206 -26.77 -57.93 -4.41
C ASN A 206 -26.42 -59.29 -3.78
N ARG A 207 -25.40 -59.37 -2.91
CA ARG A 207 -25.14 -60.59 -2.12
C ARG A 207 -26.25 -60.81 -1.10
N GLU A 208 -26.63 -59.77 -0.35
CA GLU A 208 -27.73 -59.78 0.61
C GLU A 208 -29.06 -60.17 -0.06
N ARG A 209 -29.41 -59.53 -1.19
CA ARG A 209 -30.61 -59.86 -1.98
C ARG A 209 -30.62 -61.32 -2.43
N ASN A 210 -29.48 -61.85 -2.88
CA ASN A 210 -29.37 -63.26 -3.28
C ASN A 210 -29.46 -64.23 -2.08
N GLN A 211 -28.91 -63.87 -0.91
CA GLN A 211 -29.07 -64.63 0.33
C GLN A 211 -30.54 -64.66 0.77
N LEU A 212 -31.23 -63.53 0.77
CA LEU A 212 -32.65 -63.42 1.08
C LEU A 212 -33.51 -64.28 0.12
N ILE A 213 -33.22 -64.25 -1.18
CA ILE A 213 -33.89 -65.12 -2.16
C ILE A 213 -33.66 -66.61 -1.85
N SER A 214 -32.44 -66.99 -1.46
CA SER A 214 -32.15 -68.39 -1.05
C SER A 214 -32.90 -68.80 0.22
N VAL A 215 -33.06 -67.89 1.18
CA VAL A 215 -33.83 -68.15 2.42
C VAL A 215 -35.33 -68.21 2.13
N ILE A 216 -35.84 -67.38 1.20
CA ILE A 216 -37.23 -67.44 0.74
C ILE A 216 -37.52 -68.80 0.11
N GLY A 217 -36.69 -69.26 -0.84
CA GLY A 217 -36.90 -70.57 -1.50
C GLY A 217 -36.90 -71.76 -0.55
N VAL A 218 -36.01 -71.78 0.46
CA VAL A 218 -36.01 -72.83 1.51
C VAL A 218 -37.26 -72.76 2.40
N ASN A 219 -37.78 -71.57 2.66
CA ASN A 219 -39.04 -71.41 3.40
C ASN A 219 -40.26 -71.81 2.55
N GLU A 220 -40.26 -71.53 1.25
CA GLU A 220 -41.31 -71.96 0.30
C GLU A 220 -41.37 -73.50 0.18
N GLU A 221 -40.22 -74.17 0.06
CA GLU A 221 -40.11 -75.63 0.09
C GLU A 221 -40.67 -76.21 1.40
N LYS A 222 -40.26 -75.64 2.55
CA LYS A 222 -40.74 -76.04 3.88
C LYS A 222 -42.23 -75.79 4.09
N ILE A 223 -42.80 -74.74 3.48
CA ILE A 223 -44.25 -74.50 3.48
C ILE A 223 -44.95 -75.62 2.68
N GLY A 224 -44.44 -75.97 1.49
CA GLY A 224 -44.97 -77.07 0.68
C GLY A 224 -44.96 -78.42 1.41
N ASP A 225 -43.87 -78.74 2.12
CA ASP A 225 -43.78 -79.94 2.97
C ASP A 225 -44.82 -79.95 4.10
N LEU A 226 -45.01 -78.81 4.78
CA LEU A 226 -46.00 -78.67 5.85
C LEU A 226 -47.44 -78.76 5.32
N GLU A 227 -47.72 -78.20 4.14
CA GLU A 227 -49.01 -78.33 3.47
C GLU A 227 -49.28 -79.79 3.03
N ALA A 228 -48.28 -80.47 2.48
CA ALA A 228 -48.37 -81.88 2.09
C ALA A 228 -48.61 -82.80 3.31
N LEU A 229 -47.90 -82.54 4.42
CA LEU A 229 -48.10 -83.24 5.70
C LEU A 229 -49.49 -82.97 6.28
N ASN A 230 -49.95 -81.72 6.31
CA ASN A 230 -51.28 -81.33 6.77
C ASN A 230 -52.37 -81.99 5.91
N ALA A 231 -52.23 -81.98 4.59
CA ALA A 231 -53.11 -82.70 3.67
C ALA A 231 -53.12 -84.22 3.91
N SER A 232 -52.00 -84.80 4.37
CA SER A 232 -51.92 -86.22 4.77
C SER A 232 -52.65 -86.48 6.10
N LEU A 233 -52.44 -85.62 7.10
CA LEU A 233 -53.09 -85.70 8.40
C LEU A 233 -54.62 -85.57 8.28
N ASN A 234 -55.11 -84.65 7.44
CA ASN A 234 -56.54 -84.50 7.17
C ASN A 234 -57.16 -85.72 6.48
N ARG A 235 -56.40 -86.43 5.62
CA ARG A 235 -56.83 -87.72 5.04
C ARG A 235 -56.93 -88.81 6.11
N GLN A 236 -56.00 -88.84 7.07
CA GLN A 236 -56.07 -89.77 8.22
C GLN A 236 -57.25 -89.44 9.14
N LEU A 237 -57.48 -88.17 9.47
CA LEU A 237 -58.63 -87.72 10.27
C LEU A 237 -59.97 -88.08 9.60
N ALA A 238 -60.09 -87.90 8.28
CA ALA A 238 -61.28 -88.31 7.53
C ALA A 238 -61.52 -89.84 7.62
N SER A 239 -60.46 -90.64 7.52
CA SER A 239 -60.54 -92.10 7.67
C SER A 239 -60.88 -92.55 9.09
N LEU A 240 -60.39 -91.85 10.12
CA LEU A 240 -60.72 -92.13 11.52
C LEU A 240 -62.15 -91.69 11.86
N CYS A 241 -62.64 -90.59 11.28
CA CYS A 241 -64.03 -90.17 11.40
C CYS A 241 -64.98 -91.19 10.77
N SER A 242 -64.71 -91.69 9.56
CA SER A 242 -65.56 -92.71 8.93
C SER A 242 -65.50 -94.07 9.65
N GLN A 243 -64.33 -94.47 10.18
CA GLN A 243 -64.21 -95.64 11.04
C GLN A 243 -65.02 -95.48 12.34
N ARG A 244 -64.92 -94.33 13.02
CA ARG A 244 -65.71 -93.99 14.21
C ARG A 244 -67.20 -94.02 13.92
N GLU A 245 -67.65 -93.48 12.79
CA GLU A 245 -69.07 -93.55 12.40
C GLU A 245 -69.53 -94.98 12.08
N SER A 246 -68.66 -95.83 11.54
CA SER A 246 -68.97 -97.25 11.32
C SER A 246 -69.13 -97.99 12.66
N LEU A 247 -68.21 -97.76 13.60
CA LEU A 247 -68.28 -98.31 14.96
C LEU A 247 -69.47 -97.75 15.76
N GLN A 248 -69.84 -96.48 15.56
CA GLN A 248 -71.03 -95.89 16.18
C GLN A 248 -72.29 -96.58 15.69
N ARG A 249 -72.46 -96.79 14.37
CA ARG A 249 -73.61 -97.54 13.83
C ARG A 249 -73.67 -98.95 14.41
N GLN A 250 -72.55 -99.68 14.44
CA GLN A 250 -72.48 -101.01 15.06
C GLN A 250 -72.82 -101.00 16.56
N TYR A 251 -72.44 -99.95 17.29
CA TYR A 251 -72.82 -99.77 18.69
C TYR A 251 -74.32 -99.46 18.84
N ASP A 252 -74.88 -98.62 17.97
CA ASP A 252 -76.30 -98.25 17.98
C ASP A 252 -77.18 -99.47 17.64
N ASP A 253 -76.80 -100.25 16.61
CA ASP A 253 -77.42 -101.53 16.24
C ASP A 253 -77.40 -102.52 17.43
N LEU A 254 -76.22 -102.72 18.04
CA LEU A 254 -76.05 -103.62 19.19
C LEU A 254 -76.75 -103.11 20.46
N SER A 255 -76.90 -101.78 20.59
CA SER A 255 -77.65 -101.13 21.67
C SER A 255 -79.16 -101.34 21.49
N GLU A 256 -79.68 -101.32 20.26
CA GLU A 256 -81.06 -101.72 19.97
C GLU A 256 -81.27 -103.22 20.20
N GLU A 257 -80.37 -104.09 19.73
CA GLU A 257 -80.42 -105.53 20.04
C GLU A 257 -80.41 -105.77 21.56
N HIS A 258 -79.50 -105.14 22.30
CA HIS A 258 -79.45 -105.22 23.76
C HIS A 258 -80.68 -104.60 24.43
N SER A 259 -81.27 -103.55 23.86
CA SER A 259 -82.53 -102.95 24.36
C SER A 259 -83.71 -103.92 24.19
N THR A 260 -83.85 -104.57 23.02
CA THR A 260 -84.88 -105.59 22.81
C THR A 260 -84.62 -106.85 23.65
N PHE A 261 -83.36 -107.26 23.83
CA PHE A 261 -82.99 -108.33 24.74
C PHE A 261 -83.31 -107.96 26.18
N ARG A 262 -82.99 -106.73 26.63
CA ARG A 262 -83.33 -106.21 27.96
C ARG A 262 -84.84 -106.11 28.16
N ALA A 263 -85.62 -105.75 27.15
CA ALA A 263 -87.08 -105.78 27.22
C ALA A 263 -87.62 -107.21 27.38
N ARG A 264 -87.09 -108.19 26.61
CA ARG A 264 -87.40 -109.61 26.77
C ARG A 264 -86.96 -110.16 28.13
N ALA A 265 -85.78 -109.78 28.60
CA ALA A 265 -85.22 -110.20 29.88
C ALA A 265 -85.95 -109.55 31.05
N LEU A 266 -86.37 -108.29 30.96
CA LEU A 266 -87.26 -107.63 31.93
C LEU A 266 -88.64 -108.26 31.93
N TYR A 267 -89.20 -108.66 30.78
CA TYR A 267 -90.45 -109.42 30.74
C TYR A 267 -90.33 -110.78 31.45
N VAL A 268 -89.22 -111.51 31.23
CA VAL A 268 -88.89 -112.77 31.92
C VAL A 268 -88.50 -112.57 33.40
N LEU A 269 -87.96 -111.41 33.77
CA LEU A 269 -87.63 -111.07 35.15
C LEU A 269 -88.84 -110.55 35.91
N GLU A 270 -89.77 -109.83 35.30
CA GLU A 270 -91.09 -109.53 35.88
C GLU A 270 -91.84 -110.84 36.19
N GLN A 271 -91.67 -111.85 35.32
CA GLN A 271 -92.11 -113.24 35.53
C GLN A 271 -91.36 -113.99 36.67
N LYS A 272 -90.35 -113.37 37.28
CA LYS A 272 -89.54 -113.88 38.40
C LYS A 272 -89.33 -112.88 39.55
N LYS A 273 -89.95 -111.69 39.51
CA LYS A 273 -89.65 -110.58 40.43
C LYS A 273 -90.46 -110.71 41.73
N SER A 274 -90.28 -111.85 42.37
CA SER A 274 -90.80 -112.15 43.70
C SER A 274 -89.73 -112.84 44.56
N GLU A 275 -88.46 -112.42 44.44
CA GLU A 275 -87.33 -112.86 45.26
C GLU A 275 -86.16 -111.84 45.22
N ASP A 276 -86.16 -110.96 46.23
CA ASP A 276 -85.10 -110.23 46.96
C ASP A 276 -83.91 -109.46 46.32
N ASP A 277 -83.62 -108.32 46.97
CA ASP A 277 -82.45 -107.45 46.80
C ASP A 277 -81.37 -107.73 47.89
N GLU A 278 -80.26 -108.37 47.52
CA GLU A 278 -79.03 -108.48 48.34
C GLU A 278 -77.77 -108.32 47.46
N ARG A 279 -77.70 -107.23 46.68
CA ARG A 279 -76.56 -106.92 45.78
C ARG A 279 -76.02 -105.49 45.87
N THR A 280 -76.82 -104.54 46.35
CA THR A 280 -76.50 -103.10 46.40
C THR A 280 -75.30 -102.74 47.28
N LYS A 281 -74.81 -103.69 48.10
CA LYS A 281 -73.69 -103.46 49.03
C LYS A 281 -72.30 -103.59 48.39
N GLY A 282 -72.14 -104.40 47.34
CA GLY A 282 -70.87 -104.57 46.64
C GLY A 282 -70.55 -103.45 45.66
N GLU A 283 -71.57 -102.77 45.13
CA GLU A 283 -71.42 -101.68 44.16
C GLU A 283 -70.74 -100.45 44.78
N ILE A 284 -70.91 -100.23 46.08
CA ILE A 284 -70.29 -99.13 46.85
C ILE A 284 -68.77 -99.33 46.97
N GLU A 285 -68.30 -100.54 47.25
CA GLU A 285 -66.88 -100.86 47.42
C GLU A 285 -66.08 -100.67 46.11
N ILE A 286 -66.71 -100.96 44.97
CA ILE A 286 -66.14 -100.76 43.63
C ILE A 286 -65.99 -99.25 43.30
N LEU A 287 -66.95 -98.41 43.71
CA LEU A 287 -66.88 -96.96 43.54
C LEU A 287 -65.75 -96.35 44.37
N GLU A 288 -65.54 -96.82 45.61
CA GLU A 288 -64.43 -96.32 46.44
C GLU A 288 -63.05 -96.62 45.83
N GLU A 289 -62.82 -97.84 45.30
CA GLU A 289 -61.52 -98.14 44.66
C GLU A 289 -61.35 -97.36 43.35
N THR A 290 -62.43 -97.05 42.63
CA THR A 290 -62.39 -96.20 41.43
C THR A 290 -61.89 -94.79 41.78
N ILE A 291 -62.38 -94.20 42.88
CA ILE A 291 -61.90 -92.90 43.38
C ILE A 291 -60.42 -92.98 43.82
N ARG A 292 -60.02 -94.06 44.50
CA ARG A 292 -58.61 -94.28 44.88
C ARG A 292 -57.67 -94.40 43.66
N GLN A 293 -58.14 -94.94 42.54
CA GLN A 293 -57.38 -94.98 41.29
C GLN A 293 -57.30 -93.62 40.58
N GLN A 294 -58.39 -92.84 40.60
CA GLN A 294 -58.41 -91.49 40.03
C GLN A 294 -57.44 -90.54 40.74
N ASN A 295 -57.39 -90.55 42.08
CA ASN A 295 -56.44 -89.73 42.84
C ASN A 295 -54.98 -90.07 42.49
N ARG A 296 -54.62 -91.37 42.46
CA ARG A 296 -53.29 -91.82 41.98
C ARG A 296 -52.96 -91.32 40.57
N THR A 297 -53.96 -91.11 39.72
CA THR A 297 -53.77 -90.61 38.36
C THR A 297 -53.50 -89.11 38.34
N ILE A 298 -54.20 -88.34 39.18
CA ILE A 298 -53.98 -86.90 39.38
C ILE A 298 -52.57 -86.64 39.92
N ASP A 299 -52.13 -87.36 40.96
CA ASP A 299 -50.79 -87.20 41.55
C ASP A 299 -49.67 -87.38 40.52
N ASN A 300 -49.80 -88.39 39.63
CA ASN A 300 -48.84 -88.64 38.55
C ASN A 300 -48.88 -87.55 37.48
N LEU A 301 -50.04 -86.98 37.17
CA LEU A 301 -50.15 -85.86 36.23
C LEU A 301 -49.51 -84.59 36.79
N THR A 302 -49.75 -84.25 38.06
CA THR A 302 -49.12 -83.09 38.71
C THR A 302 -47.59 -83.20 38.77
N LEU A 303 -47.05 -84.40 39.05
CA LEU A 303 -45.60 -84.65 38.97
C LEU A 303 -45.04 -84.53 37.54
N SER A 304 -45.82 -84.89 36.52
CA SER A 304 -45.46 -84.72 35.11
C SER A 304 -45.45 -83.26 34.68
N GLU A 305 -46.43 -82.46 35.14
CA GLU A 305 -46.50 -81.02 34.85
C GLU A 305 -45.35 -80.25 35.52
N GLN A 306 -45.03 -80.54 36.78
CA GLN A 306 -43.87 -79.94 37.45
C GLN A 306 -42.56 -80.25 36.72
N ARG A 307 -42.37 -81.50 36.27
CA ARG A 307 -41.21 -81.88 35.44
C ARG A 307 -41.15 -81.07 34.15
N ARG A 308 -42.26 -80.96 33.41
CA ARG A 308 -42.37 -80.16 32.18
C ARG A 308 -42.00 -78.68 32.42
N GLU A 309 -42.37 -78.13 33.58
CA GLU A 309 -42.06 -76.73 33.92
C GLU A 309 -40.59 -76.52 34.28
N PHE A 310 -39.97 -77.44 35.02
CA PHE A 310 -38.52 -77.40 35.24
C PHE A 310 -37.74 -77.55 33.92
N GLU A 311 -38.16 -78.44 33.02
CA GLU A 311 -37.54 -78.63 31.71
C GLU A 311 -37.69 -77.39 30.82
N LEU A 312 -38.84 -76.70 30.86
CA LEU A 312 -39.05 -75.42 30.16
C LEU A 312 -38.25 -74.27 30.77
N HIS A 313 -38.16 -74.17 32.11
CA HIS A 313 -37.34 -73.15 32.77
C HIS A 313 -35.87 -73.31 32.37
N PHE A 314 -35.33 -74.52 32.50
CA PHE A 314 -33.96 -74.85 32.09
C PHE A 314 -33.72 -74.56 30.60
N ALA A 315 -34.69 -74.85 29.73
CA ALA A 315 -34.63 -74.52 28.30
C ALA A 315 -34.75 -73.02 27.98
N SER A 316 -35.28 -72.19 28.88
CA SER A 316 -35.24 -70.71 28.77
C SER A 316 -33.95 -70.11 29.32
N GLU A 317 -33.46 -70.62 30.44
CA GLU A 317 -32.24 -70.16 31.11
C GLU A 317 -30.99 -70.47 30.28
N THR A 318 -30.91 -71.67 29.69
CA THR A 318 -29.85 -72.03 28.73
C THR A 318 -29.87 -71.18 27.47
N LYS A 319 -31.05 -70.78 26.96
CA LYS A 319 -31.15 -69.81 25.84
C LYS A 319 -30.65 -68.42 26.24
N LEU A 320 -31.03 -67.93 27.43
CA LEU A 320 -30.60 -66.62 27.90
C LEU A 320 -29.08 -66.56 28.13
N ASN A 321 -28.49 -67.61 28.70
CA ASN A 321 -27.03 -67.70 28.86
C ASN A 321 -26.29 -67.79 27.52
N ASN A 322 -26.84 -68.49 26.52
CA ASN A 322 -26.27 -68.53 25.17
C ASN A 322 -26.36 -67.16 24.48
N GLU A 323 -27.48 -66.45 24.59
CA GLU A 323 -27.66 -65.12 24.01
C GLU A 323 -26.73 -64.07 24.66
N LEU A 324 -26.55 -64.16 25.98
CA LEU A 324 -25.58 -63.33 26.71
C LEU A 324 -24.14 -63.62 26.26
N LEU A 325 -23.80 -64.89 26.01
CA LEU A 325 -22.48 -65.28 25.50
C LEU A 325 -22.25 -64.75 24.08
N THR A 326 -23.22 -64.88 23.17
CA THR A 326 -23.10 -64.32 21.80
C THR A 326 -23.05 -62.79 21.80
N GLN A 327 -23.74 -62.13 22.75
CA GLN A 327 -23.63 -60.68 22.93
C GLN A 327 -22.24 -60.25 23.43
N ILE A 328 -21.65 -61.00 24.36
CA ILE A 328 -20.28 -60.78 24.84
C ILE A 328 -19.27 -60.97 23.70
N ASP A 329 -19.35 -62.08 22.95
CA ASP A 329 -18.46 -62.34 21.81
C ASP A 329 -18.59 -61.26 20.72
N ALA A 330 -19.81 -60.82 20.40
CA ALA A 330 -20.04 -59.73 19.45
C ALA A 330 -19.44 -58.39 19.93
N SER A 331 -19.54 -58.09 21.23
CA SER A 331 -18.93 -56.90 21.83
C SER A 331 -17.40 -56.97 21.78
N ILE A 332 -16.81 -58.13 22.09
CA ILE A 332 -15.36 -58.37 22.00
C ILE A 332 -14.87 -58.21 20.55
N ILE A 333 -15.60 -58.74 19.57
CA ILE A 333 -15.25 -58.58 18.14
C ILE A 333 -15.31 -57.11 17.73
N SER A 334 -16.37 -56.39 18.08
CA SER A 334 -16.55 -54.97 17.76
C SER A 334 -15.45 -54.09 18.36
N HIS A 335 -15.11 -54.29 19.64
CA HIS A 335 -14.05 -53.53 20.30
C HIS A 335 -12.65 -53.85 19.73
N ASN A 336 -12.38 -55.09 19.32
CA ASN A 336 -11.11 -55.42 18.64
C ASN A 336 -11.02 -54.79 17.24
N GLN A 337 -12.13 -54.66 16.51
CA GLN A 337 -12.17 -53.94 15.22
C GLN A 337 -11.90 -52.44 15.42
N GLU A 338 -12.55 -51.81 16.41
CA GLU A 338 -12.29 -50.42 16.79
C GLU A 338 -10.81 -50.19 17.16
N LYS A 339 -10.24 -51.09 17.96
CA LYS A 339 -8.83 -51.06 18.36
C LYS A 339 -7.87 -51.16 17.17
N GLU A 340 -8.08 -52.07 16.21
CA GLU A 340 -7.24 -52.13 15.01
C GLU A 340 -7.42 -50.92 14.09
N ASN A 341 -8.62 -50.33 14.01
CA ASN A 341 -8.84 -49.08 13.28
C ASN A 341 -8.04 -47.92 13.91
N LEU A 342 -8.07 -47.77 15.24
CA LEU A 342 -7.27 -46.78 15.96
C LEU A 342 -5.76 -47.02 15.79
N LEU A 343 -5.31 -48.27 15.83
CA LEU A 343 -3.91 -48.64 15.54
C LEU A 343 -3.51 -48.34 14.10
N LEU A 344 -4.41 -48.48 13.13
CA LEU A 344 -4.16 -48.15 11.73
C LEU A 344 -4.00 -46.63 11.54
N ILE A 345 -4.89 -45.84 12.15
CA ILE A 345 -4.82 -44.36 12.14
C ILE A 345 -3.50 -43.90 12.76
N ALA A 346 -3.16 -44.36 13.98
CA ALA A 346 -1.92 -43.99 14.66
C ALA A 346 -0.65 -44.43 13.88
N ARG A 347 -0.69 -45.56 13.15
CA ARG A 347 0.40 -45.97 12.24
C ARG A 347 0.53 -45.02 11.04
N GLN A 348 -0.59 -44.53 10.49
CA GLN A 348 -0.60 -43.59 9.36
C GLN A 348 -0.13 -42.19 9.78
N GLU A 349 -0.60 -41.69 10.92
CA GLU A 349 -0.13 -40.41 11.51
C GLU A 349 1.37 -40.44 11.78
N ARG A 350 1.85 -41.50 12.44
CA ARG A 350 3.29 -41.69 12.69
C ARG A 350 4.10 -41.70 11.39
N LYS A 351 3.61 -42.33 10.32
CA LYS A 351 4.27 -42.36 9.01
C LYS A 351 4.29 -40.97 8.35
N GLY A 352 3.23 -40.18 8.49
CA GLY A 352 3.21 -38.78 8.03
C GLY A 352 4.19 -37.89 8.80
N LEU A 353 4.29 -38.05 10.12
CA LEU A 353 5.28 -37.37 10.95
C LEU A 353 6.72 -37.80 10.60
N GLU A 354 6.94 -39.09 10.32
CA GLU A 354 8.24 -39.63 9.88
C GLU A 354 8.66 -39.06 8.52
N GLU A 355 7.73 -38.94 7.57
CA GLU A 355 7.95 -38.30 6.26
C GLU A 355 8.24 -36.79 6.37
N GLU A 356 7.56 -36.08 7.27
CA GLU A 356 7.80 -34.64 7.50
C GLU A 356 9.09 -34.39 8.30
N MET A 357 9.44 -35.25 9.28
CA MET A 357 10.76 -35.21 9.91
C MET A 357 11.88 -35.41 8.89
N GLU A 358 11.71 -36.34 7.94
CA GLU A 358 12.68 -36.56 6.86
C GLU A 358 12.69 -35.42 5.83
N ARG A 359 11.59 -34.67 5.67
CA ARG A 359 11.57 -33.41 4.91
C ARG A 359 12.35 -32.31 5.63
N LEU A 360 12.12 -32.12 6.93
CA LEU A 360 12.80 -31.13 7.77
C LEU A 360 14.31 -31.41 7.88
N ARG A 361 14.72 -32.68 8.01
CA ARG A 361 16.13 -33.10 7.97
C ARG A 361 16.83 -32.64 6.70
N ARG A 362 16.24 -32.93 5.52
CA ARG A 362 16.82 -32.52 4.23
C ARG A 362 16.92 -31.01 4.09
N MET A 363 15.92 -30.24 4.52
CA MET A 363 16.01 -28.77 4.51
C MET A 363 17.08 -28.23 5.46
N LEU A 364 17.29 -28.88 6.61
CA LEU A 364 18.38 -28.54 7.53
C LEU A 364 19.75 -28.86 6.93
N ASP A 365 19.93 -30.03 6.30
CA ASP A 365 21.17 -30.41 5.63
C ASP A 365 21.49 -29.47 4.45
N GLU A 366 20.48 -29.08 3.67
CA GLU A 366 20.61 -28.09 2.58
C GLU A 366 21.05 -26.71 3.10
N GLU A 367 20.47 -26.23 4.21
CA GLU A 367 20.87 -24.95 4.84
C GLU A 367 22.25 -25.04 5.52
N VAL A 368 22.61 -26.18 6.12
CA VAL A 368 23.97 -26.42 6.65
C VAL A 368 25.00 -26.41 5.52
N MET A 369 24.70 -27.04 4.39
CA MET A 369 25.55 -26.99 3.19
C MET A 369 25.65 -25.57 2.62
N ARG A 370 24.55 -24.82 2.56
CA ARG A 370 24.57 -23.38 2.20
C ARG A 370 25.43 -22.55 3.13
N ARG A 371 25.33 -22.75 4.45
CA ARG A 371 26.16 -22.03 5.44
C ARG A 371 27.63 -22.35 5.26
N LYS A 372 27.98 -23.62 5.05
CA LYS A 372 29.35 -24.07 4.79
C LYS A 372 29.90 -23.52 3.46
N GLU A 373 29.06 -23.37 2.45
CA GLU A 373 29.43 -22.72 1.19
C GLU A 373 29.64 -21.21 1.37
N MET A 374 28.76 -20.51 2.10
CA MET A 374 28.96 -19.11 2.48
C MET A 374 30.21 -18.91 3.32
N GLU A 375 30.49 -19.79 4.29
CA GLU A 375 31.70 -19.78 5.11
C GLU A 375 32.95 -20.00 4.25
N ASN A 376 32.94 -20.95 3.31
CA ASN A 376 34.04 -21.15 2.35
C ASN A 376 34.28 -19.89 1.49
N ILE A 377 33.22 -19.22 1.01
CA ILE A 377 33.31 -17.96 0.27
C ILE A 377 33.84 -16.81 1.16
N GLN A 378 33.44 -16.79 2.43
CA GLN A 378 33.88 -15.80 3.41
C GLN A 378 35.34 -16.02 3.82
N VAL A 379 35.80 -17.27 3.92
CA VAL A 379 37.20 -17.64 4.13
C VAL A 379 38.03 -17.37 2.87
N ALA A 380 37.50 -17.59 1.67
CA ALA A 380 38.17 -17.23 0.42
C ALA A 380 38.37 -15.70 0.28
N THR A 381 37.34 -14.91 0.58
CA THR A 381 37.44 -13.45 0.59
C THR A 381 38.28 -12.91 1.77
N ALA A 382 38.25 -13.56 2.94
CA ALA A 382 39.14 -13.24 4.05
C ALA A 382 40.61 -13.53 3.70
N THR A 383 40.92 -14.66 3.06
CA THR A 383 42.28 -15.00 2.63
C THR A 383 42.78 -14.11 1.49
N GLN A 384 41.89 -13.67 0.59
CA GLN A 384 42.18 -12.60 -0.37
C GLN A 384 42.62 -11.29 0.34
N ASN A 385 41.97 -10.94 1.46
CA ASN A 385 42.26 -9.73 2.23
C ASN A 385 43.48 -9.87 3.18
N VAL A 386 43.71 -11.07 3.74
CA VAL A 386 44.84 -11.39 4.63
C VAL A 386 46.18 -11.44 3.89
N ALA A 387 46.17 -11.49 2.55
CA ALA A 387 47.36 -11.31 1.72
C ALA A 387 48.10 -9.97 1.94
N VAL A 388 47.51 -9.01 2.69
CA VAL A 388 48.10 -7.70 3.01
C VAL A 388 48.30 -7.48 4.53
N GLN A 389 48.82 -8.48 5.25
CA GLN A 389 49.75 -8.23 6.38
C GLN A 389 50.59 -9.45 6.80
N LEU A 390 51.69 -9.22 7.52
CA LEU A 390 52.80 -10.17 7.70
C LEU A 390 53.05 -10.56 9.17
N GLN A 391 53.49 -11.82 9.38
CA GLN A 391 54.22 -12.33 10.56
C GLN A 391 53.42 -12.39 11.90
N LYS A 392 53.67 -13.30 12.85
CA LYS A 392 54.59 -14.48 12.97
C LYS A 392 53.97 -15.49 13.99
N PRO A 393 54.49 -16.73 14.13
CA PRO A 393 53.77 -17.83 14.78
C PRO A 393 54.09 -18.04 16.27
N SER A 394 53.25 -18.84 16.93
CA SER A 394 53.62 -19.73 18.06
C SER A 394 52.77 -21.01 17.99
N LYS A 395 53.16 -22.03 18.76
CA LYS A 395 52.86 -23.45 18.48
C LYS A 395 52.84 -24.28 19.77
N ASP A 396 52.29 -25.50 19.70
CA ASP A 396 52.44 -26.61 20.68
C ASP A 396 51.76 -26.33 22.07
N ILE A 397 51.47 -27.24 23.02
CA ILE A 397 51.51 -28.72 23.24
C ILE A 397 50.62 -29.01 24.51
N LEU A 398 50.00 -30.14 24.90
CA LEU A 398 49.64 -31.52 24.48
C LEU A 398 48.16 -31.74 24.99
N SER A 399 47.34 -32.76 24.66
CA SER A 399 47.47 -34.04 23.92
C SER A 399 48.03 -35.27 24.67
N PHE A 400 47.48 -35.63 25.85
CA PHE A 400 47.60 -36.93 26.56
C PHE A 400 46.23 -37.23 27.24
N SER A 401 45.58 -38.41 27.22
CA SER A 401 46.01 -39.83 27.31
C SER A 401 46.50 -40.17 28.75
N THR A 402 46.20 -41.30 29.43
CA THR A 402 45.60 -42.60 29.03
C THR A 402 45.19 -43.46 30.28
N TYR A 403 44.57 -44.62 30.05
CA TYR A 403 44.54 -45.86 30.87
C TYR A 403 43.63 -46.03 32.12
N LEU A 404 42.60 -46.86 31.91
CA LEU A 404 42.10 -47.99 32.72
C LEU A 404 42.91 -48.43 33.97
N ILE A 405 42.20 -48.83 35.04
CA ILE A 405 42.23 -50.20 35.61
C ILE A 405 41.10 -50.42 36.66
N ARG A 406 40.50 -51.63 36.65
CA ARG A 406 39.54 -52.20 37.63
C ARG A 406 40.33 -53.26 38.43
N PRO A 407 40.06 -53.60 39.73
CA PRO A 407 38.88 -54.45 40.04
C PRO A 407 38.32 -54.46 41.50
N SER A 408 37.05 -54.90 41.63
CA SER A 408 36.52 -55.78 42.73
C SER A 408 36.40 -55.27 44.19
N ILE A 409 35.54 -55.80 45.10
CA ILE A 409 34.33 -56.68 45.08
C ILE A 409 33.55 -56.43 46.41
N GLU A 410 32.40 -57.10 46.64
CA GLU A 410 31.51 -57.10 47.84
C GLU A 410 30.52 -55.90 47.93
N VAL A 411 29.18 -55.98 48.14
CA VAL A 411 28.09 -57.00 48.30
C VAL A 411 27.30 -56.81 49.61
N THR A 412 25.96 -56.94 49.52
CA THR A 412 24.91 -57.00 50.58
C THR A 412 24.61 -55.76 51.44
N ASP A 413 23.45 -55.17 51.13
CA ASP A 413 22.26 -54.96 51.98
C ASP A 413 22.23 -54.06 53.24
N ALA A 414 21.10 -53.34 53.32
CA ALA A 414 20.24 -53.09 54.49
C ALA A 414 20.15 -51.68 55.16
N VAL A 415 19.06 -50.98 54.79
CA VAL A 415 18.02 -50.42 55.71
C VAL A 415 18.24 -49.09 56.47
N ASP A 416 17.20 -48.25 56.37
CA ASP A 416 16.72 -47.14 57.23
C ASP A 416 17.42 -45.76 57.33
N LYS A 417 16.62 -44.74 56.90
CA LYS A 417 16.20 -43.51 57.61
C LYS A 417 17.10 -42.27 57.79
N ASP A 418 16.54 -41.18 57.24
CA ASP A 418 16.20 -39.90 57.89
C ASP A 418 17.27 -38.90 58.39
N ILE A 419 17.30 -37.77 57.67
CA ILE A 419 17.32 -36.37 58.17
C ILE A 419 18.60 -35.84 58.85
N LYS A 420 19.34 -35.02 58.07
CA LYS A 420 19.98 -33.70 58.39
C LYS A 420 20.78 -33.25 57.16
N SER A 421 20.59 -32.11 56.48
CA SER A 421 20.42 -30.68 56.84
C SER A 421 21.75 -29.90 56.81
N ASP A 422 21.82 -28.92 55.90
CA ASP A 422 22.90 -27.93 55.69
C ASP A 422 24.29 -28.52 55.31
N GLU A 423 25.16 -27.86 54.53
CA GLU A 423 25.36 -26.41 54.37
C GLU A 423 25.96 -26.05 52.98
N SER A 424 25.74 -24.81 52.52
CA SER A 424 26.47 -24.02 51.49
C SER A 424 27.28 -24.70 50.36
N ASP A 425 26.85 -24.50 49.09
CA ASP A 425 27.50 -23.54 48.16
C ASP A 425 26.85 -23.62 46.76
N GLU A 426 25.79 -22.84 46.52
CA GLU A 426 25.20 -22.69 45.18
C GLU A 426 25.48 -21.28 44.62
N LYS A 427 26.31 -21.24 43.58
CA LYS A 427 26.82 -20.02 42.94
C LYS A 427 25.69 -19.36 42.16
N CYS A 428 25.18 -18.24 42.66
CA CYS A 428 24.20 -17.42 41.95
C CYS A 428 24.81 -16.85 40.65
N GLU A 429 24.52 -17.48 39.51
CA GLU A 429 24.72 -16.89 38.19
C GLU A 429 23.43 -16.19 37.75
N GLU A 430 23.55 -14.94 37.28
CA GLU A 430 22.42 -14.09 36.94
C GLU A 430 21.78 -14.56 35.63
N LYS A 431 20.61 -15.21 35.73
CA LYS A 431 19.76 -15.59 34.59
C LYS A 431 19.44 -14.36 33.73
N SER A 432 19.56 -14.49 32.41
CA SER A 432 19.39 -13.36 31.49
C SER A 432 17.93 -12.91 31.45
N LEU A 433 17.66 -11.63 31.17
CA LEU A 433 16.29 -11.12 30.99
C LEU A 433 15.54 -11.89 29.88
N GLU A 434 16.23 -12.33 28.83
CA GLU A 434 15.68 -13.18 27.77
C GLU A 434 15.12 -14.51 28.32
N GLU A 435 15.81 -15.11 29.28
CA GLU A 435 15.45 -16.39 29.92
C GLU A 435 14.21 -16.26 30.81
N VAL A 436 14.01 -15.07 31.41
CA VAL A 436 12.84 -14.75 32.24
C VAL A 436 11.64 -14.30 31.41
N ILE A 437 11.86 -13.71 30.23
CA ILE A 437 10.80 -13.20 29.34
C ILE A 437 10.26 -14.28 28.40
N TYR A 438 11.13 -15.15 27.88
CA TYR A 438 10.76 -16.21 26.93
C TYR A 438 10.65 -17.60 27.56
N GLY A 439 11.15 -17.76 28.80
CA GLY A 439 11.40 -19.06 29.42
C GLY A 439 12.61 -19.77 28.80
N GLU A 440 13.11 -20.80 29.48
CA GLU A 440 13.77 -21.87 28.74
C GLU A 440 12.69 -22.58 27.90
N PRO A 441 12.98 -22.97 26.64
CA PRO A 441 12.13 -23.93 25.95
C PRO A 441 12.22 -25.24 26.73
N GLU A 442 11.19 -25.58 27.53
CA GLU A 442 11.06 -26.91 28.11
C GLU A 442 11.04 -27.93 26.96
N GLU A 443 12.18 -28.56 26.70
CA GLU A 443 12.19 -29.81 25.94
C GLU A 443 11.25 -30.77 26.68
N PRO A 444 10.15 -31.22 26.05
CA PRO A 444 9.12 -31.94 26.78
C PRO A 444 9.71 -33.24 27.29
N VAL A 445 9.73 -33.41 28.63
CA VAL A 445 10.35 -34.54 29.36
C VAL A 445 9.55 -35.84 29.15
N ILE A 446 9.59 -36.30 27.90
CA ILE A 446 8.90 -37.46 27.32
C ILE A 446 9.95 -38.49 26.86
N THR A 447 11.18 -38.06 26.62
CA THR A 447 12.37 -38.89 26.34
C THR A 447 12.62 -39.91 27.45
N ASP A 448 12.64 -39.48 28.72
CA ASP A 448 13.04 -40.35 29.84
C ASP A 448 11.94 -41.31 30.31
N ILE A 449 10.65 -40.93 30.19
CA ILE A 449 9.54 -41.82 30.56
C ILE A 449 9.52 -43.08 29.69
N ARG A 450 9.98 -43.00 28.44
CA ARG A 450 9.97 -44.14 27.51
C ARG A 450 10.94 -45.27 27.86
N ASN A 451 11.92 -45.02 28.74
CA ASN A 451 12.95 -45.98 29.13
C ASN A 451 12.72 -46.62 30.51
N GLN A 452 11.69 -46.22 31.26
CA GLN A 452 11.28 -46.89 32.50
C GLN A 452 10.03 -47.74 32.28
N ALA A 453 10.23 -48.96 31.79
CA ALA A 453 9.42 -50.06 32.29
C ALA A 453 9.69 -50.22 33.80
N ASP A 454 8.69 -50.73 34.54
CA ASP A 454 8.74 -51.00 35.99
C ASP A 454 8.67 -49.80 36.95
N SER A 455 7.76 -48.83 36.68
CA SER A 455 7.06 -48.14 37.77
C SER A 455 5.56 -47.95 37.47
N SER A 456 4.72 -48.03 38.50
CA SER A 456 3.25 -48.01 38.35
C SER A 456 2.69 -46.58 38.23
N VAL A 457 3.04 -45.88 37.14
CA VAL A 457 2.44 -44.59 36.79
C VAL A 457 0.95 -44.82 36.54
N THR A 458 0.13 -44.45 37.53
CA THR A 458 -1.32 -44.66 37.48
C THR A 458 -1.94 -43.75 36.42
N SER A 459 -2.91 -44.25 35.65
CA SER A 459 -3.54 -43.54 34.51
C SER A 459 -3.93 -42.09 34.81
N GLN A 460 -4.41 -41.80 36.03
CA GLN A 460 -4.70 -40.45 36.51
C GLN A 460 -3.54 -39.45 36.36
N SER A 461 -2.28 -39.86 36.53
CA SER A 461 -1.12 -38.99 36.36
C SER A 461 -0.94 -38.56 34.91
N ILE A 462 -1.16 -39.49 33.96
CA ILE A 462 -1.15 -39.19 32.52
C ILE A 462 -2.32 -38.26 32.17
N THR A 463 -3.51 -38.51 32.73
CA THR A 463 -4.66 -37.60 32.57
C THR A 463 -4.35 -36.19 33.09
N GLN A 464 -3.69 -36.05 34.25
CA GLN A 464 -3.34 -34.76 34.84
C GLN A 464 -2.30 -33.98 34.02
N ILE A 465 -1.37 -34.66 33.35
CA ILE A 465 -0.44 -34.02 32.41
C ILE A 465 -1.19 -33.51 31.18
N ILE A 466 -2.08 -34.34 30.60
CA ILE A 466 -2.90 -33.97 29.44
C ILE A 466 -3.83 -32.79 29.76
N THR A 467 -4.47 -32.75 30.94
CA THR A 467 -5.32 -31.61 31.31
C THR A 467 -4.51 -30.32 31.45
N LYS A 468 -3.32 -30.36 32.05
CA LYS A 468 -2.43 -29.19 32.15
C LYS A 468 -1.96 -28.70 30.77
N GLN A 469 -1.65 -29.61 29.84
CA GLN A 469 -1.30 -29.25 28.46
C GLN A 469 -2.49 -28.65 27.69
N LEU A 470 -3.71 -29.12 27.97
CA LEU A 470 -4.95 -28.56 27.42
C LEU A 470 -5.26 -27.17 28.02
N GLU A 471 -5.03 -26.97 29.31
CA GLU A 471 -5.14 -25.69 30.00
C GLU A 471 -4.12 -24.67 29.43
N HIS A 472 -2.85 -25.05 29.34
CA HIS A 472 -1.80 -24.19 28.75
C HIS A 472 -2.06 -23.83 27.28
N THR A 473 -2.45 -24.80 26.44
CA THR A 473 -2.79 -24.50 25.02
C THR A 473 -4.05 -23.65 24.88
N ARG A 474 -4.99 -23.72 25.84
CA ARG A 474 -6.16 -22.84 25.92
C ARG A 474 -5.78 -21.41 26.37
N GLU A 475 -4.84 -21.28 27.30
CA GLU A 475 -4.33 -19.97 27.74
C GLU A 475 -3.56 -19.27 26.61
N LEU A 476 -2.66 -20.00 25.92
CA LEU A 476 -1.99 -19.50 24.71
C LEU A 476 -3.00 -19.12 23.61
N LEU A 477 -4.04 -19.94 23.37
CA LEU A 477 -5.10 -19.60 22.41
C LEU A 477 -5.79 -18.28 22.79
N ASN A 478 -6.19 -18.12 24.04
CA ASN A 478 -6.81 -16.91 24.57
C ASN A 478 -5.88 -15.68 24.44
N GLU A 479 -4.57 -15.83 24.63
CA GLU A 479 -3.60 -14.75 24.39
C GLU A 479 -3.46 -14.43 22.88
N THR A 480 -3.46 -15.43 22.00
CA THR A 480 -3.48 -15.18 20.54
C THR A 480 -4.77 -14.50 20.08
N GLU A 481 -5.93 -14.83 20.67
CA GLU A 481 -7.20 -14.16 20.40
C GLU A 481 -7.18 -12.70 20.91
N ALA A 482 -6.68 -12.45 22.12
CA ALA A 482 -6.58 -11.12 22.70
C ALA A 482 -5.58 -10.21 21.93
N THR A 483 -4.43 -10.74 21.54
CA THR A 483 -3.43 -10.01 20.73
C THR A 483 -3.95 -9.75 19.31
N ASN A 484 -4.64 -10.70 18.69
CA ASN A 484 -5.29 -10.51 17.39
C ASN A 484 -6.41 -9.44 17.48
N ALA A 485 -7.26 -9.46 18.51
CA ALA A 485 -8.26 -8.42 18.73
C ALA A 485 -7.65 -7.01 18.84
N LYS A 486 -6.54 -6.88 19.59
CA LYS A 486 -5.75 -5.64 19.71
C LYS A 486 -5.14 -5.20 18.36
N LEU A 487 -4.63 -6.13 17.56
CA LEU A 487 -4.13 -5.84 16.21
C LEU A 487 -5.24 -5.39 15.25
N VAL A 488 -6.45 -5.97 15.35
CA VAL A 488 -7.63 -5.55 14.58
C VAL A 488 -8.06 -4.13 14.97
N GLU A 489 -8.06 -3.79 16.26
CA GLU A 489 -8.33 -2.43 16.73
C GLU A 489 -7.26 -1.44 16.24
N GLN A 490 -5.98 -1.76 16.38
CA GLN A 490 -4.88 -0.93 15.85
C GLN A 490 -5.00 -0.74 14.33
N ALA A 491 -5.35 -1.79 13.57
CA ALA A 491 -5.59 -1.70 12.14
C ALA A 491 -6.82 -0.85 11.78
N LYS A 492 -7.84 -0.80 12.64
CA LYS A 492 -9.00 0.11 12.51
C LYS A 492 -8.60 1.56 12.78
N LEU A 493 -7.85 1.82 13.85
CA LEU A 493 -7.35 3.14 14.21
C LEU A 493 -6.40 3.70 13.14
N LEU A 494 -5.44 2.90 12.67
CA LEU A 494 -4.51 3.29 11.60
C LEU A 494 -5.23 3.59 10.27
N LYS A 495 -6.29 2.84 9.94
CA LYS A 495 -7.11 3.14 8.75
C LYS A 495 -7.86 4.46 8.87
N GLU A 496 -8.35 4.82 10.06
CA GLU A 496 -9.00 6.13 10.24
C GLU A 496 -7.99 7.28 10.39
N GLU A 497 -6.81 7.03 10.96
CA GLU A 497 -5.68 7.97 10.96
C GLU A 497 -5.27 8.33 9.52
N ILE A 498 -5.13 7.32 8.64
CA ILE A 498 -4.87 7.52 7.21
C ILE A 498 -6.00 8.34 6.57
N ARG A 499 -7.27 7.98 6.76
CA ARG A 499 -8.39 8.77 6.22
C ARG A 499 -8.45 10.20 6.77
N ARG A 500 -8.05 10.43 8.03
CA ARG A 500 -7.98 11.78 8.61
C ARG A 500 -6.87 12.58 7.93
N MET A 501 -5.66 12.01 7.80
CA MET A 501 -4.54 12.63 7.09
C MET A 501 -4.86 12.90 5.62
N GLU A 502 -5.57 12.00 4.93
CA GLU A 502 -6.04 12.21 3.56
C GLU A 502 -7.03 13.39 3.49
N ARG A 503 -8.06 13.39 4.35
CA ARG A 503 -9.01 14.51 4.48
C ARG A 503 -8.32 15.84 4.81
N ASP A 504 -7.34 15.84 5.70
CA ASP A 504 -6.56 17.03 6.06
C ASP A 504 -5.65 17.51 4.91
N ARG A 505 -5.01 16.60 4.17
CA ARG A 505 -4.22 16.94 2.98
C ARG A 505 -5.09 17.52 1.87
N GLU A 506 -6.32 17.06 1.73
CA GLU A 506 -7.29 17.63 0.80
C GLU A 506 -7.85 18.97 1.30
N ARG A 507 -8.17 19.12 2.60
CA ARG A 507 -8.51 20.42 3.22
C ARG A 507 -7.41 21.46 3.00
N GLN A 508 -6.13 21.07 3.06
CA GLN A 508 -4.99 21.96 2.81
C GLN A 508 -5.00 22.55 1.38
N SER A 509 -5.52 21.82 0.39
CA SER A 509 -5.74 22.32 -0.98
C SER A 509 -6.79 23.44 -1.03
N HIS A 510 -7.77 23.40 -0.13
CA HIS A 510 -8.83 24.40 0.02
C HIS A 510 -8.48 25.55 0.99
N LEU A 511 -7.30 25.52 1.66
CA LEU A 511 -6.91 26.52 2.66
C LEU A 511 -6.75 27.94 2.07
N THR A 512 -6.38 28.05 0.79
CA THR A 512 -6.35 29.31 0.02
C THR A 512 -7.73 29.97 -0.10
N ASN A 513 -8.80 29.20 0.12
CA ASN A 513 -10.20 29.61 0.01
C ASN A 513 -10.88 29.83 1.38
N THR A 514 -10.10 29.99 2.45
CA THR A 514 -10.57 30.14 3.84
C THR A 514 -11.56 31.29 4.04
N GLU A 515 -11.37 32.45 3.39
CA GLU A 515 -12.33 33.55 3.45
C GLU A 515 -13.67 33.23 2.75
N TYR A 516 -13.67 32.44 1.67
CA TYR A 516 -14.91 31.95 1.06
C TYR A 516 -15.62 30.94 1.96
N LEU A 517 -14.87 29.98 2.53
CA LEU A 517 -15.41 28.98 3.47
C LEU A 517 -16.03 29.66 4.70
N LYS A 518 -15.35 30.65 5.28
CA LYS A 518 -15.86 31.54 6.33
C LYS A 518 -17.17 32.22 5.92
N ASN A 519 -17.24 32.79 4.71
CA ASN A 519 -18.48 33.40 4.21
C ASN A 519 -19.62 32.37 4.01
N VAL A 520 -19.31 31.15 3.56
CA VAL A 520 -20.27 30.04 3.43
C VAL A 520 -20.79 29.60 4.80
N ILE A 521 -19.91 29.40 5.79
CA ILE A 521 -20.28 29.04 7.18
C ILE A 521 -21.13 30.15 7.81
N MET A 522 -20.72 31.41 7.69
CA MET A 522 -21.50 32.55 8.19
C MET A 522 -22.88 32.65 7.52
N LYS A 523 -22.99 32.28 6.24
CA LYS A 523 -24.27 32.24 5.52
C LYS A 523 -25.15 31.05 5.92
N PHE A 524 -24.55 29.90 6.28
CA PHE A 524 -25.27 28.73 6.78
C PHE A 524 -25.82 28.97 8.20
N ILE A 525 -25.03 29.58 9.08
CA ILE A 525 -25.41 29.90 10.47
C ILE A 525 -26.43 31.05 10.54
N ALA A 526 -26.40 31.98 9.57
CA ALA A 526 -27.37 33.06 9.49
C ALA A 526 -28.84 32.55 9.44
N PRO A 527 -29.82 33.35 9.90
CA PRO A 527 -31.23 33.04 9.68
C PRO A 527 -31.52 33.01 8.18
N GLU A 528 -32.17 31.93 7.74
CA GLU A 528 -32.44 31.63 6.33
C GLU A 528 -33.28 32.73 5.66
N LYS A 529 -32.82 33.24 4.50
CA LYS A 529 -33.48 34.34 3.77
C LYS A 529 -34.28 33.89 2.56
N VAL A 530 -33.98 32.69 2.07
CA VAL A 530 -34.66 32.01 0.97
C VAL A 530 -34.83 30.56 1.41
N ALA A 531 -36.02 29.96 1.26
CA ALA A 531 -36.22 28.57 1.65
C ALA A 531 -35.25 27.62 0.90
N ASP A 532 -34.70 26.63 1.60
CA ASP A 532 -33.67 25.72 1.07
C ASP A 532 -32.35 26.45 0.68
N GLU A 533 -32.03 27.57 1.35
CA GLU A 533 -30.72 28.21 1.23
C GLU A 533 -29.65 27.39 1.95
N ARG A 534 -29.98 26.75 3.08
CA ARG A 534 -29.04 25.88 3.83
C ARG A 534 -28.73 24.58 3.11
N GLY A 535 -29.73 23.87 2.58
CA GLY A 535 -29.53 22.62 1.82
C GLY A 535 -28.54 22.80 0.67
N ARG A 536 -28.64 23.91 -0.06
CA ARG A 536 -27.73 24.30 -1.16
C ARG A 536 -26.29 24.60 -0.73
N LEU A 537 -26.05 24.92 0.54
CA LEU A 537 -24.71 25.15 1.08
C LEU A 537 -24.05 23.86 1.60
N ILE A 538 -24.82 22.79 1.88
CA ILE A 538 -24.26 21.52 2.36
C ILE A 538 -23.23 20.94 1.38
N PRO A 539 -23.47 20.81 0.05
CA PRO A 539 -22.45 20.30 -0.87
C PRO A 539 -21.16 21.15 -0.93
N VAL A 540 -21.28 22.46 -0.68
CA VAL A 540 -20.13 23.39 -0.62
C VAL A 540 -19.33 23.17 0.67
N LEU A 541 -20.01 22.96 1.79
CA LEU A 541 -19.39 22.58 3.07
C LEU A 541 -18.73 21.20 2.98
N THR A 542 -19.43 20.19 2.46
CA THR A 542 -18.92 18.82 2.24
C THR A 542 -17.63 18.83 1.43
N THR A 543 -17.58 19.57 0.32
CA THR A 543 -16.40 19.61 -0.56
C THR A 543 -15.24 20.42 0.04
N MET A 544 -15.49 21.56 0.69
CA MET A 544 -14.44 22.40 1.27
C MET A 544 -13.88 21.87 2.59
N LEU A 545 -14.72 21.28 3.45
CA LEU A 545 -14.33 20.72 4.75
C LEU A 545 -13.96 19.24 4.71
N LYS A 546 -14.27 18.53 3.62
CA LYS A 546 -14.08 17.07 3.48
C LYS A 546 -14.75 16.30 4.63
N LEU A 547 -16.05 16.53 4.75
CA LEU A 547 -16.91 15.87 5.73
C LEU A 547 -17.10 14.39 5.38
N SER A 548 -17.24 13.53 6.39
CA SER A 548 -17.74 12.17 6.25
C SER A 548 -19.24 12.16 5.91
N ASN A 549 -19.77 11.02 5.47
CA ASN A 549 -21.21 10.88 5.20
C ASN A 549 -22.03 11.17 6.47
N ASP A 550 -21.61 10.62 7.61
CA ASP A 550 -22.21 10.83 8.94
C ASP A 550 -22.26 12.33 9.31
N GLU A 551 -21.18 13.09 9.02
CA GLU A 551 -21.11 14.54 9.23
C GLU A 551 -22.03 15.32 8.26
N VAL A 552 -22.27 14.80 7.06
CA VAL A 552 -23.20 15.37 6.07
C VAL A 552 -24.66 15.09 6.44
N ASP A 553 -24.99 13.88 6.89
CA ASP A 553 -26.33 13.50 7.32
C ASP A 553 -26.78 14.34 8.54
N LEU A 554 -25.86 14.62 9.46
CA LEU A 554 -26.09 15.57 10.56
C LEU A 554 -26.37 17.00 10.06
N LEU A 555 -25.68 17.48 9.03
CA LEU A 555 -25.97 18.80 8.43
C LEU A 555 -27.31 18.84 7.69
N ILE A 556 -27.73 17.73 7.06
CA ILE A 556 -29.04 17.60 6.43
C ILE A 556 -30.14 17.67 7.50
N GLN A 557 -30.02 16.88 8.57
CA GLN A 557 -30.95 16.90 9.71
C GLN A 557 -31.05 18.30 10.34
N VAL A 558 -29.92 19.01 10.47
CA VAL A 558 -29.86 20.41 10.95
C VAL A 558 -30.59 21.38 10.01
N ALA A 559 -30.46 21.22 8.69
CA ALA A 559 -31.13 22.07 7.72
C ALA A 559 -32.66 21.84 7.74
N GLU A 560 -33.10 20.59 7.84
CA GLU A 560 -34.53 20.23 7.90
C GLU A 560 -35.21 20.68 9.21
N ALA A 561 -34.52 20.58 10.35
CA ALA A 561 -35.08 20.89 11.68
C ALA A 561 -35.49 22.38 11.85
N ASP A 562 -34.75 23.31 11.27
CA ASP A 562 -35.06 24.75 11.36
C ASP A 562 -36.21 25.15 10.40
N VAL A 563 -36.43 24.43 9.30
CA VAL A 563 -37.62 24.59 8.44
C VAL A 563 -38.90 24.26 9.22
N ALA A 564 -38.85 23.23 10.08
CA ALA A 564 -39.99 22.80 10.89
C ALA A 564 -40.29 23.70 12.11
N THR A 565 -39.30 24.44 12.64
CA THR A 565 -39.39 25.11 13.96
C THR A 565 -39.45 26.65 13.91
N ASN A 566 -39.69 27.22 12.72
CA ASN A 566 -39.60 28.63 12.35
C ASN A 566 -40.67 29.58 12.96
N LYS A 567 -41.01 29.39 14.25
CA LYS A 567 -41.81 30.32 15.07
C LYS A 567 -41.38 30.45 16.54
N VAL A 568 -40.49 29.60 17.08
CA VAL A 568 -40.13 29.65 18.53
C VAL A 568 -38.64 29.42 18.83
N ALA A 569 -37.89 28.67 18.01
CA ALA A 569 -36.62 28.04 18.43
C ALA A 569 -35.36 28.94 18.54
N ALA A 570 -35.48 30.26 18.38
CA ALA A 570 -34.33 31.20 18.33
C ALA A 570 -33.43 31.22 19.59
N SER A 571 -33.89 30.64 20.71
CA SER A 571 -33.13 30.56 21.97
C SER A 571 -32.34 29.25 22.16
N SER A 572 -32.69 28.15 21.47
CA SER A 572 -32.08 26.83 21.75
C SER A 572 -30.66 26.69 21.21
N TRP A 573 -30.39 27.29 20.04
CA TRP A 573 -29.12 27.15 19.32
C TRP A 573 -27.89 27.64 20.10
N ARG A 574 -28.04 28.54 21.08
CA ARG A 574 -26.93 28.96 21.94
C ARG A 574 -26.48 27.89 22.94
N ASN A 575 -27.37 27.03 23.42
CA ASN A 575 -27.04 26.15 24.54
C ASN A 575 -26.18 24.95 24.12
N TYR A 576 -26.38 24.42 22.92
CA TYR A 576 -25.64 23.25 22.42
C TYR A 576 -24.22 23.58 21.95
N ILE A 577 -23.97 24.77 21.40
CA ILE A 577 -22.65 25.14 20.87
C ILE A 577 -21.62 25.35 22.00
N TRP A 578 -22.04 25.79 23.18
CA TRP A 578 -21.13 26.08 24.30
C TRP A 578 -21.00 24.94 25.32
N SER A 579 -21.83 23.89 25.26
CA SER A 579 -21.70 22.73 26.16
C SER A 579 -20.62 21.72 25.74
N GLY A 580 -20.09 21.84 24.52
CA GLY A 580 -19.01 21.00 23.99
C GLY A 580 -17.61 21.59 24.12
N LEU A 581 -17.42 22.63 24.95
CA LEU A 581 -16.18 23.39 25.09
C LEU A 581 -15.72 23.54 26.56
N SER A 582 -16.11 22.60 27.42
CA SER A 582 -15.77 22.50 28.85
C SER A 582 -15.28 21.11 29.23
#